data_AF-G9N333-F1
#
_entry.id   AF-G9N333-F1
#
_cell.length_a   1.000
_cell.length_b   1.000
_cell.length_c   1.000
_cell.angle_alpha   90.00
_cell.angle_beta   90.00
_cell.angle_gamma   90.00
#
_symmetry.space_group_name_H-M   'P 1'
#
loop_
_entity.id
_entity.type
_entity.pdbx_description
1 polymer ?
#
loop_
_entity_poly.entity_id
_entity_poly.type
_entity_poly.pdbx_seq_one_letter_code
_entity_poly.pdbx_strand_id
1 'polypeptide(L)'
;MPDSQSQQIIEARWSRATLDEAIGSGSLDQVLRWIGTTPSTAAAAGAGADADHVSTTEACDILIDRAGEPLVIRGICSALSKPVKSRDDFFTACAGLDCIVSYLPLATLRLYRPGIEILAASTEESPPRVSLPSLTSRAKDAVKFIDFPELAWAPKHKFDFMGERSLSERVHTAQQMGPHAKDLLGWFADVNWPPRSGCIKQLARFPEVAVDPIKEIIPENRNDPEWLMHLLEFVEQHVSIGVLWEQLEPELVLLASSEAEDEENRDLTETAQRLLGQLNEWKREQGGNE
;
A
#
# COMPACT_ATOMS: atom_id res chain seq x y z
N MET A 1 1.94 28.87 25.99
CA MET A 1 3.34 29.03 25.56
C MET A 1 3.86 27.65 25.23
N PRO A 2 4.30 27.37 24.00
CA PRO A 2 4.83 26.05 23.66
C PRO A 2 6.29 25.94 24.15
N ASP A 3 6.58 24.83 24.83
CA ASP A 3 7.91 24.51 25.35
C ASP A 3 8.96 24.42 24.24
N SER A 4 9.96 25.32 24.30
CA SER A 4 11.11 25.37 23.38
C SER A 4 11.97 24.10 23.35
N GLN A 5 11.80 23.17 24.29
CA GLN A 5 12.52 21.88 24.27
C GLN A 5 11.92 20.88 23.26
N SER A 6 10.62 20.94 22.97
CA SER A 6 9.97 20.04 22.01
C SER A 6 10.23 20.41 20.55
N GLN A 7 10.71 21.63 20.29
CA GLN A 7 11.14 22.06 18.95
C GLN A 7 12.62 21.77 18.65
N GLN A 8 13.45 21.42 19.66
CA GLN A 8 14.87 21.15 19.47
C GLN A 8 15.19 19.71 19.03
N ILE A 9 14.22 18.79 19.06
CA ILE A 9 14.42 17.39 18.65
C ILE A 9 14.25 17.20 17.12
N ILE A 10 13.74 18.20 16.40
CA ILE A 10 13.37 18.08 14.98
C ILE A 10 14.56 18.11 14.01
N GLU A 11 15.77 18.42 14.47
CA GLU A 11 16.98 18.38 13.62
C GLU A 11 18.13 17.62 14.29
N ALA A 12 17.88 16.42 14.83
CA ALA A 12 18.98 15.48 14.98
C ALA A 12 19.48 15.13 13.57
N ARG A 13 20.51 15.83 13.10
CA ARG A 13 21.24 15.47 11.88
C ARG A 13 21.93 14.14 12.14
N TRP A 14 21.28 13.05 11.76
CA TRP A 14 21.92 11.74 11.74
C TRP A 14 22.99 11.75 10.66
N SER A 15 24.20 11.32 11.03
CA SER A 15 25.24 10.99 10.07
C SER A 15 25.39 9.49 9.93
N ARG A 16 26.15 9.05 8.92
CA ARG A 16 26.41 7.62 8.74
C ARG A 16 27.11 7.03 9.96
N ALA A 17 28.07 7.76 10.52
CA ALA A 17 28.82 7.33 11.71
C ALA A 17 27.91 7.16 12.94
N THR A 18 26.98 8.10 13.20
CA THR A 18 26.06 8.00 14.34
C THR A 18 25.05 6.88 14.17
N LEU A 19 24.61 6.61 12.93
CA LEU A 19 23.75 5.45 12.62
C LEU A 19 24.49 4.13 12.84
N ASP A 20 25.74 4.02 12.37
CA ASP A 20 26.56 2.82 12.54
C ASP A 20 26.90 2.58 14.04
N GLU A 21 27.10 3.63 14.83
CA GLU A 21 27.24 3.55 16.29
C GLU A 21 25.95 3.05 16.96
N ALA A 22 24.78 3.58 16.57
CA ALA A 22 23.49 3.13 17.09
C ALA A 22 23.26 1.64 16.77
N ILE A 23 23.58 1.20 15.55
CA ILE A 23 23.55 -0.21 15.16
C ILE A 23 24.55 -1.04 16.00
N GLY A 24 25.78 -0.57 16.17
CA GLY A 24 26.82 -1.24 16.95
C GLY A 24 26.50 -1.38 18.44
N SER A 25 25.66 -0.51 18.98
CA SER A 25 25.13 -0.61 20.35
C SER A 25 23.88 -1.49 20.47
N GLY A 26 23.20 -1.78 19.36
CA GLY A 26 21.88 -2.43 19.33
C GLY A 26 20.73 -1.56 19.86
N SER A 27 20.95 -0.27 20.11
CA SER A 27 19.94 0.68 20.58
C SER A 27 19.36 1.47 19.41
N LEU A 28 18.32 0.90 18.78
CA LEU A 28 17.69 1.49 17.58
C LEU A 28 16.45 2.35 17.89
N ASP A 29 16.03 2.47 19.16
CA ASP A 29 14.83 3.25 19.53
C ASP A 29 14.87 4.70 19.04
N GLN A 30 16.02 5.37 19.17
CA GLN A 30 16.15 6.77 18.76
C GLN A 30 16.13 6.91 17.23
N VAL A 31 16.78 5.99 16.51
CA VAL A 31 16.78 5.94 15.04
C VAL A 31 15.36 5.72 14.52
N LEU A 32 14.67 4.70 15.04
CA LEU A 32 13.32 4.35 14.62
C LEU A 32 12.30 5.44 14.99
N ARG A 33 12.46 6.09 16.14
CA ARG A 33 11.62 7.25 16.50
C ARG A 33 11.81 8.38 15.51
N TRP A 34 13.06 8.72 15.19
CA TRP A 34 13.38 9.76 14.20
C TRP A 34 12.77 9.42 12.84
N ILE A 35 12.94 8.19 12.34
CA ILE A 35 12.30 7.72 11.09
C ILE A 35 10.79 7.89 11.16
N GLY A 36 10.15 7.42 12.25
CA GLY A 36 8.69 7.40 12.36
C GLY A 36 8.03 8.76 12.60
N THR A 37 8.78 9.77 13.03
CA THR A 37 8.25 11.10 13.37
C THR A 37 8.63 12.19 12.36
N THR A 38 9.55 11.91 11.45
CA THR A 38 9.95 12.85 10.40
C THR A 38 8.93 12.81 9.26
N PRO A 39 8.32 13.96 8.86
CA PRO A 39 7.40 14.00 7.74
C PRO A 39 8.05 13.59 6.42
N SER A 40 7.36 12.79 5.60
CA SER A 40 7.84 12.38 4.25
C SER A 40 8.25 13.55 3.35
N THR A 41 7.66 14.74 3.52
CA THR A 41 8.01 15.95 2.75
C THR A 41 9.33 16.58 3.20
N ALA A 42 9.74 16.40 4.46
CA ALA A 42 11.03 16.85 4.97
C ALA A 42 12.17 15.89 4.57
N ALA A 43 11.87 14.60 4.40
CA ALA A 43 12.83 13.59 3.94
C ALA A 43 13.38 13.87 2.52
N ALA A 44 12.62 14.57 1.67
CA ALA A 44 13.02 14.94 0.31
C ALA A 44 13.68 16.34 0.21
N ALA A 45 13.51 17.21 1.20
CA ALA A 45 13.95 18.61 1.13
C ALA A 45 15.40 18.83 1.65
N GLY A 46 16.10 17.78 2.08
CA GLY A 46 17.45 17.83 2.62
C GLY A 46 18.59 17.94 1.60
N ALA A 47 18.31 18.24 0.33
CA ALA A 47 19.31 18.38 -0.74
C ALA A 47 20.12 19.70 -0.66
N GLY A 48 20.47 20.13 0.55
CA GLY A 48 21.29 21.29 0.86
C GLY A 48 22.61 20.89 1.53
N ALA A 49 23.60 20.49 0.72
CA ALA A 49 25.04 20.63 0.93
C ALA A 49 25.64 20.30 2.33
N ASP A 50 25.32 19.15 2.92
CA ASP A 50 26.15 18.54 3.96
C ASP A 50 26.33 17.04 3.63
N ALA A 51 27.50 16.67 3.11
CA ALA A 51 27.75 15.35 2.50
C ALA A 51 27.71 14.18 3.49
N ASP A 52 27.59 14.45 4.78
CA ASP A 52 27.59 13.44 5.84
C ASP A 52 26.19 13.23 6.48
N HIS A 53 25.15 13.90 5.98
CA HIS A 53 23.80 13.75 6.50
C HIS A 53 23.04 12.58 5.85
N VAL A 54 22.45 11.73 6.68
CA VAL A 54 21.64 10.58 6.26
C VAL A 54 20.16 10.95 6.32
N SER A 55 19.44 10.72 5.22
CA SER A 55 17.98 10.88 5.17
C SER A 55 17.25 9.72 5.87
N THR A 56 15.97 9.88 6.22
CA THR A 56 15.21 8.75 6.80
C THR A 56 15.03 7.58 5.84
N THR A 57 14.88 7.86 4.53
CA THR A 57 14.85 6.83 3.50
C THR A 57 16.16 6.06 3.44
N GLU A 58 17.29 6.77 3.38
CA GLU A 58 18.61 6.14 3.37
C GLU A 58 18.88 5.34 4.65
N ALA A 59 18.45 5.83 5.82
CA ALA A 59 18.54 5.08 7.06
C ALA A 59 17.71 3.78 7.03
N CYS A 60 16.52 3.81 6.42
CA CYS A 60 15.73 2.59 6.22
C CYS A 60 16.46 1.60 5.31
N ASP A 61 17.00 2.04 4.19
CA ASP A 61 17.74 1.19 3.25
C ASP A 61 18.94 0.53 3.94
N ILE A 62 19.69 1.30 4.74
CA ILE A 62 20.83 0.79 5.52
C ILE A 62 20.38 -0.28 6.53
N LEU A 63 19.28 -0.05 7.24
CA LEU A 63 18.76 -1.01 8.21
C LEU A 63 18.19 -2.27 7.53
N ILE A 64 17.60 -2.14 6.34
CA ILE A 64 17.14 -3.26 5.52
C ILE A 64 18.34 -4.10 5.04
N ASP A 65 19.38 -3.46 4.52
CA ASP A 65 20.60 -4.13 4.05
C ASP A 65 21.32 -4.88 5.18
N ARG A 66 21.25 -4.35 6.40
CA ARG A 66 21.87 -4.91 7.61
C ARG A 66 20.90 -5.73 8.47
N ALA A 67 19.71 -6.05 7.97
CA ALA A 67 18.67 -6.74 8.74
C ALA A 67 19.04 -8.20 9.14
N GLY A 68 20.10 -8.76 8.57
CA GLY A 68 20.65 -10.05 9.02
C GLY A 68 21.51 -9.97 10.28
N GLU A 69 21.91 -8.77 10.72
CA GLU A 69 22.84 -8.60 11.83
C GLU A 69 22.14 -8.80 13.19
N PRO A 70 22.74 -9.56 14.14
CA PRO A 70 22.12 -9.83 15.43
C PRO A 70 21.74 -8.59 16.24
N LEU A 71 22.52 -7.50 16.13
CA LEU A 71 22.24 -6.25 16.84
C LEU A 71 21.08 -5.47 16.22
N VAL A 72 20.93 -5.51 14.88
CA VAL A 72 19.79 -4.90 14.19
C VAL A 72 18.52 -5.66 14.51
N ILE A 73 18.56 -7.00 14.45
CA ILE A 73 17.44 -7.87 14.84
C ILE A 73 17.03 -7.57 16.28
N ARG A 74 17.98 -7.58 17.22
CA ARG A 74 17.72 -7.29 18.64
C ARG A 74 17.11 -5.89 18.83
N GLY A 75 17.66 -4.87 18.18
CA GLY A 75 17.21 -3.49 18.32
C GLY A 75 15.77 -3.29 17.84
N ILE A 76 15.44 -3.78 16.65
CA ILE A 76 14.09 -3.67 16.09
C ILE A 76 13.11 -4.56 16.87
N CYS A 77 13.46 -5.81 17.20
CA CYS A 77 12.58 -6.66 18.02
C CYS A 77 12.30 -6.03 19.39
N SER A 78 13.30 -5.39 20.00
CA SER A 78 13.12 -4.64 21.25
C SER A 78 12.09 -3.50 21.08
N ALA A 79 12.19 -2.72 19.99
CA ALA A 79 11.25 -1.65 19.70
C ALA A 79 9.82 -2.17 19.45
N LEU A 80 9.67 -3.28 18.71
CA LEU A 80 8.36 -3.90 18.44
C LEU A 80 7.73 -4.54 19.69
N SER A 81 8.56 -5.05 20.60
CA SER A 81 8.09 -5.73 21.82
C SER A 81 7.72 -4.77 22.95
N LYS A 82 8.02 -3.48 22.80
CA LYS A 82 7.84 -2.48 23.85
C LYS A 82 6.36 -2.07 23.97
N PRO A 83 5.82 -1.90 25.19
CA PRO A 83 4.49 -1.32 25.40
C PRO A 83 4.33 0.03 24.72
N VAL A 84 3.22 0.22 24.01
CA VAL A 84 2.93 1.44 23.23
C VAL A 84 2.14 2.42 24.10
N LYS A 85 2.86 3.18 24.92
CA LYS A 85 2.25 4.08 25.94
C LYS A 85 2.15 5.53 25.49
N SER A 86 2.78 5.88 24.37
CA SER A 86 2.84 7.23 23.85
C SER A 86 2.72 7.25 22.33
N ARG A 87 2.48 8.45 21.79
CA ARG A 87 2.52 8.69 20.36
C ARG A 87 3.89 8.35 19.75
N ASP A 88 4.97 8.63 20.46
CA ASP A 88 6.33 8.35 19.98
C ASP A 88 6.62 6.85 19.95
N ASP A 89 6.17 6.09 20.96
CA ASP A 89 6.30 4.63 20.95
C ASP A 89 5.55 4.04 19.75
N PHE A 90 4.36 4.58 19.45
CA PHE A 90 3.57 4.14 18.29
C PHE A 90 4.32 4.35 16.96
N PHE A 91 4.89 5.53 16.74
CA PHE A 91 5.63 5.81 15.50
C PHE A 91 6.97 5.07 15.43
N THR A 92 7.62 4.84 16.57
CA THR A 92 8.83 3.99 16.65
C THR A 92 8.52 2.57 16.19
N ALA A 93 7.41 1.99 16.67
CA ALA A 93 6.97 0.67 16.26
C ALA A 93 6.50 0.64 14.78
N CYS A 94 5.83 1.69 14.29
CA CYS A 94 5.48 1.82 12.87
C CYS A 94 6.73 1.85 11.99
N ALA A 95 7.76 2.60 12.35
CA ALA A 95 9.01 2.64 11.58
C ALA A 95 9.67 1.26 11.52
N GLY A 96 9.75 0.57 12.66
CA GLY A 96 10.28 -0.80 12.71
C GLY A 96 9.48 -1.77 11.84
N LEU A 97 8.15 -1.75 11.96
CA LEU A 97 7.27 -2.70 11.27
C LEU A 97 7.11 -2.37 9.78
N ASP A 98 6.69 -1.16 9.46
CA ASP A 98 6.26 -0.78 8.11
C ASP A 98 7.43 -0.35 7.24
N CYS A 99 8.41 0.37 7.78
CA CYS A 99 9.52 0.89 6.98
C CYS A 99 10.68 -0.10 6.82
N ILE A 100 10.88 -1.01 7.78
CA ILE A 100 11.98 -1.98 7.74
C ILE A 100 11.45 -3.39 7.52
N VAL A 101 10.75 -3.94 8.53
CA VAL A 101 10.36 -5.35 8.58
C VAL A 101 9.50 -5.73 7.37
N SER A 102 8.60 -4.85 6.93
CA SER A 102 7.69 -5.14 5.83
C SER A 102 8.35 -5.33 4.46
N TYR A 103 9.59 -4.87 4.31
CA TYR A 103 10.36 -4.98 3.07
C TYR A 103 11.39 -6.13 3.08
N LEU A 104 11.56 -6.82 4.21
CA LEU A 104 12.59 -7.86 4.34
C LEU A 104 12.20 -9.13 3.57
N PRO A 105 13.16 -9.82 2.90
CA PRO A 105 12.93 -11.16 2.35
C PRO A 105 12.40 -12.11 3.43
N LEU A 106 11.53 -13.06 3.05
CA LEU A 106 10.85 -13.96 4.00
C LEU A 106 11.80 -14.67 4.98
N ALA A 107 12.98 -15.10 4.50
CA ALA A 107 13.98 -15.75 5.36
C ALA A 107 14.50 -14.83 6.47
N THR A 108 14.74 -13.55 6.15
CA THR A 108 15.19 -12.53 7.11
C THR A 108 14.04 -12.05 7.99
N LEU A 109 12.85 -11.84 7.42
CA LEU A 109 11.63 -11.45 8.14
C LEU A 109 11.32 -12.42 9.31
N ARG A 110 11.53 -13.73 9.11
CA ARG A 110 11.34 -14.75 10.16
C ARG A 110 12.19 -14.50 11.42
N LEU A 111 13.35 -13.86 11.30
CA LEU A 111 14.20 -13.54 12.44
C LEU A 111 13.54 -12.53 13.39
N TYR A 112 12.60 -11.72 12.87
CA TYR A 112 11.88 -10.69 13.62
C TYR A 112 10.58 -11.18 14.25
N ARG A 113 10.15 -12.41 13.94
CA ARG A 113 8.88 -13.01 14.37
C ARG A 113 8.59 -12.82 15.87
N PRO A 114 9.54 -13.04 16.81
CA PRO A 114 9.26 -12.85 18.24
C PRO A 114 8.77 -11.44 18.60
N GLY A 115 9.38 -10.40 18.01
CA GLY A 115 8.98 -9.01 18.27
C GLY A 115 7.63 -8.66 17.62
N ILE A 116 7.39 -9.18 16.41
CA ILE A 116 6.12 -8.97 15.69
C ILE A 116 4.97 -9.65 16.45
N GLU A 117 5.16 -10.86 16.96
CA GLU A 117 4.13 -11.59 17.73
C GLU A 117 3.75 -10.85 19.02
N ILE A 118 4.73 -10.29 19.74
CA ILE A 118 4.46 -9.48 20.94
C ILE A 118 3.63 -8.24 20.58
N LEU A 119 3.99 -7.53 19.52
CA LEU A 119 3.22 -6.38 19.04
C LEU A 119 1.80 -6.78 18.64
N ALA A 120 1.66 -7.87 17.87
CA ALA A 120 0.39 -8.39 17.39
C ALA A 120 -0.56 -8.81 18.53
N ALA A 121 0.00 -9.28 19.66
CA ALA A 121 -0.73 -9.70 20.84
C ALA A 121 -1.11 -8.53 21.78
N SER A 122 -0.65 -7.31 21.52
CA SER A 122 -0.95 -6.17 22.39
C SER A 122 -2.45 -5.83 22.42
N THR A 123 -2.98 -5.67 23.63
CA THR A 123 -4.39 -5.32 23.91
C THR A 123 -4.50 -4.05 24.76
N GLU A 124 -3.44 -3.24 24.81
CA GLU A 124 -3.44 -1.99 25.57
C GLU A 124 -4.40 -0.95 24.97
N GLU A 125 -4.75 0.07 25.76
CA GLU A 125 -5.51 1.21 25.24
C GLU A 125 -4.66 2.04 24.27
N SER A 126 -5.31 2.60 23.25
CA SER A 126 -4.60 3.44 22.28
C SER A 126 -4.14 4.74 22.94
N PRO A 127 -2.87 5.14 22.76
CA PRO A 127 -2.45 6.49 23.12
C PRO A 127 -3.25 7.55 22.35
N PRO A 128 -3.35 8.79 22.86
CA PRO A 128 -4.09 9.84 22.18
C PRO A 128 -3.63 10.05 20.73
N ARG A 129 -4.61 10.18 19.81
CA ARG A 129 -4.42 10.50 18.37
C ARG A 129 -3.74 9.42 17.54
N VAL A 130 -3.54 8.22 18.06
CA VAL A 130 -3.06 7.05 17.31
C VAL A 130 -3.98 5.86 17.54
N SER A 131 -3.90 4.84 16.69
CA SER A 131 -4.75 3.65 16.77
C SER A 131 -3.87 2.41 16.97
N LEU A 132 -3.71 1.98 18.22
CA LEU A 132 -2.98 0.75 18.52
C LEU A 132 -3.62 -0.47 17.83
N PRO A 133 -4.97 -0.65 17.77
CA PRO A 133 -5.58 -1.72 16.99
C PRO A 133 -5.17 -1.73 15.52
N SER A 134 -4.96 -0.56 14.90
CA SER A 134 -4.46 -0.48 13.53
C SER A 134 -3.00 -0.94 13.41
N LEU A 135 -2.15 -0.67 14.40
CA LEU A 135 -0.77 -1.18 14.43
C LEU A 135 -0.71 -2.68 14.70
N THR A 136 -1.50 -3.18 15.65
CA THR A 136 -1.51 -4.62 15.96
C THR A 136 -2.12 -5.44 14.82
N SER A 137 -3.08 -4.90 14.06
CA SER A 137 -3.59 -5.55 12.84
C SER A 137 -2.49 -5.74 11.78
N ARG A 138 -1.71 -4.69 11.50
CA ARG A 138 -0.54 -4.78 10.59
C ARG A 138 0.47 -5.84 11.05
N ALA A 139 0.75 -5.89 12.35
CA ALA A 139 1.65 -6.91 12.91
C ALA A 139 1.07 -8.33 12.73
N LYS A 140 -0.25 -8.51 12.89
CA LYS A 140 -0.91 -9.80 12.61
C LYS A 140 -0.80 -10.19 11.15
N ASP A 141 -0.90 -9.24 10.21
CA ASP A 141 -0.72 -9.53 8.79
C ASP A 141 0.72 -9.96 8.49
N ALA A 142 1.72 -9.37 9.15
CA ALA A 142 3.11 -9.80 9.04
C ALA A 142 3.34 -11.21 9.62
N VAL A 143 2.71 -11.56 10.75
CA VAL A 143 2.73 -12.94 11.28
C VAL A 143 2.09 -13.90 10.29
N LYS A 144 0.91 -13.56 9.75
CA LYS A 144 0.22 -14.36 8.72
C LYS A 144 1.10 -14.56 7.48
N PHE A 145 1.81 -13.53 7.03
CA PHE A 145 2.72 -13.60 5.90
C PHE A 145 3.85 -14.61 6.13
N ILE A 146 4.39 -14.66 7.36
CA ILE A 146 5.45 -15.58 7.78
C ILE A 146 4.94 -17.02 7.86
N ASP A 147 3.78 -17.21 8.50
CA ASP A 147 3.24 -18.53 8.85
C ASP A 147 2.64 -19.26 7.63
N PHE A 148 2.15 -18.51 6.64
CA PHE A 148 1.55 -19.04 5.43
C PHE A 148 2.30 -18.53 4.19
N PRO A 149 3.50 -19.03 3.88
CA PRO A 149 4.37 -18.47 2.83
C PRO A 149 3.81 -18.58 1.41
N GLU A 150 2.87 -19.51 1.18
CA GLU A 150 2.25 -19.72 -0.14
C GLU A 150 0.91 -18.98 -0.29
N LEU A 151 0.38 -18.38 0.79
CA LEU A 151 -0.96 -17.79 0.79
C LEU A 151 -0.96 -16.40 0.15
N ALA A 152 -1.69 -16.18 -0.94
CA ALA A 152 -1.98 -14.84 -1.44
C ALA A 152 -3.30 -14.30 -0.85
N TRP A 153 -3.37 -13.01 -0.55
CA TRP A 153 -4.63 -12.35 -0.17
C TRP A 153 -4.67 -10.88 -0.61
N ALA A 154 -5.87 -10.40 -0.95
CA ALA A 154 -6.11 -8.98 -1.17
C ALA A 154 -6.06 -8.19 0.15
N PRO A 155 -5.59 -6.92 0.14
CA PRO A 155 -5.56 -6.07 1.32
C PRO A 155 -6.91 -6.03 2.04
N LYS A 156 -6.91 -6.17 3.36
CA LYS A 156 -8.14 -6.18 4.20
C LYS A 156 -8.39 -4.89 4.96
N HIS A 157 -7.41 -3.99 5.00
CA HIS A 157 -7.55 -2.65 5.56
C HIS A 157 -6.53 -1.67 4.94
N LYS A 158 -6.71 -0.37 5.21
CA LYS A 158 -5.94 0.74 4.61
C LYS A 158 -4.41 0.64 4.77
N PHE A 159 -3.92 -0.16 5.70
CA PHE A 159 -2.49 -0.35 5.93
C PHE A 159 -2.04 -1.81 5.82
N ASP A 160 -2.79 -2.66 5.10
CA ASP A 160 -2.41 -4.08 4.87
C ASP A 160 -1.36 -4.19 3.75
N PHE A 161 -0.14 -3.74 4.06
CA PHE A 161 1.00 -3.81 3.13
C PHE A 161 1.40 -5.26 2.81
N MET A 162 1.11 -6.18 3.73
CA MET A 162 1.42 -7.61 3.56
C MET A 162 0.47 -8.27 2.57
N GLY A 163 -0.79 -7.86 2.49
CA GLY A 163 -1.73 -8.29 1.46
C GLY A 163 -1.23 -7.92 0.07
N GLU A 164 -0.88 -6.65 -0.15
CA GLU A 164 -0.29 -6.19 -1.42
C GLU A 164 0.97 -6.99 -1.77
N ARG A 165 1.90 -7.11 -0.81
CA ARG A 165 3.13 -7.85 -0.99
C ARG A 165 2.89 -9.34 -1.30
N SER A 166 1.92 -9.97 -0.64
CA SER A 166 1.58 -11.38 -0.87
C SER A 166 1.14 -11.63 -2.31
N LEU A 167 0.35 -10.73 -2.89
CA LEU A 167 -0.06 -10.81 -4.29
C LEU A 167 1.14 -10.61 -5.22
N SER A 168 1.99 -9.62 -4.93
CA SER A 168 3.16 -9.35 -5.74
C SER A 168 4.14 -10.53 -5.79
N GLU A 169 4.36 -11.19 -4.64
CA GLU A 169 5.35 -12.25 -4.53
C GLU A 169 4.82 -13.64 -4.90
N ARG A 170 3.51 -13.90 -4.78
CA ARG A 170 2.95 -15.26 -4.82
C ARG A 170 1.98 -15.51 -5.98
N VAL A 171 1.48 -14.45 -6.60
CA VAL A 171 0.59 -14.55 -7.78
C VAL A 171 1.39 -14.29 -9.03
N HIS A 172 1.41 -15.27 -9.93
CA HIS A 172 2.18 -15.23 -11.19
C HIS A 172 1.34 -15.52 -12.44
N THR A 173 0.06 -15.85 -12.27
CA THR A 173 -0.86 -16.11 -13.39
C THR A 173 -2.21 -15.44 -13.18
N ALA A 174 -2.93 -15.23 -14.27
CA ALA A 174 -4.32 -14.76 -14.25
C ALA A 174 -5.22 -15.67 -13.42
N GLN A 175 -5.06 -17.00 -13.54
CA GLN A 175 -5.84 -17.97 -12.77
C GLN A 175 -5.65 -17.80 -11.25
N GLN A 176 -4.42 -17.49 -10.81
CA GLN A 176 -4.13 -17.21 -9.41
C GLN A 176 -4.67 -15.84 -8.96
N MET A 177 -4.70 -14.84 -9.85
CA MET A 177 -5.23 -13.50 -9.54
C MET A 177 -6.76 -13.45 -9.47
N GLY A 178 -7.45 -14.23 -10.30
CA GLY A 178 -8.92 -14.20 -10.45
C GLY A 178 -9.70 -14.17 -9.13
N PRO A 179 -9.42 -15.05 -8.15
CA PRO A 179 -10.11 -15.05 -6.85
C PRO A 179 -9.97 -13.76 -6.03
N HIS A 180 -8.99 -12.90 -6.35
CA HIS A 180 -8.71 -11.66 -5.65
C HIS A 180 -9.25 -10.42 -6.39
N ALA A 181 -9.67 -10.56 -7.65
CA ALA A 181 -9.92 -9.42 -8.52
C ALA A 181 -11.03 -8.49 -8.00
N LYS A 182 -12.16 -9.04 -7.56
CA LYS A 182 -13.28 -8.26 -7.00
C LYS A 182 -12.85 -7.48 -5.75
N ASP A 183 -12.12 -8.12 -4.84
CA ASP A 183 -11.60 -7.48 -3.62
C ASP A 183 -10.64 -6.32 -3.97
N LEU A 184 -9.81 -6.49 -5.00
CA LEU A 184 -8.86 -5.47 -5.45
C LEU A 184 -9.57 -4.26 -6.09
N LEU A 185 -10.59 -4.49 -6.90
CA LEU A 185 -11.42 -3.43 -7.48
C LEU A 185 -12.19 -2.64 -6.43
N GLY A 186 -12.54 -3.28 -5.31
CA GLY A 186 -13.11 -2.59 -4.14
C GLY A 186 -12.22 -1.46 -3.60
N TRP A 187 -10.90 -1.57 -3.76
CA TRP A 187 -9.97 -0.51 -3.33
C TRP A 187 -9.92 0.69 -4.29
N PHE A 188 -10.64 0.66 -5.41
CA PHE A 188 -10.68 1.78 -6.36
C PHE A 188 -11.70 2.85 -5.96
N ALA A 189 -12.56 2.57 -4.98
CA ALA A 189 -13.63 3.48 -4.56
C ALA A 189 -13.15 4.82 -3.97
N ASP A 190 -11.91 4.91 -3.49
CA ASP A 190 -11.36 6.16 -2.94
C ASP A 190 -9.88 6.28 -3.34
N VAL A 191 -9.56 7.35 -4.07
CA VAL A 191 -8.20 7.67 -4.56
C VAL A 191 -7.19 7.84 -3.43
N ASN A 192 -7.66 8.18 -2.23
CA ASN A 192 -6.83 8.42 -1.06
C ASN A 192 -6.54 7.15 -0.26
N TRP A 193 -7.11 6.00 -0.62
CA TRP A 193 -6.82 4.75 0.08
C TRP A 193 -5.42 4.25 -0.28
N PRO A 194 -4.53 4.06 0.72
CA PRO A 194 -3.15 3.65 0.45
C PRO A 194 -3.02 2.40 -0.43
N PRO A 195 -3.85 1.34 -0.27
CA PRO A 195 -3.74 0.14 -1.10
C PRO A 195 -4.10 0.34 -2.58
N ARG A 196 -4.83 1.41 -2.95
CA ARG A 196 -5.37 1.59 -4.31
C ARG A 196 -4.29 1.44 -5.38
N SER A 197 -3.17 2.14 -5.21
CA SER A 197 -2.08 2.12 -6.20
C SER A 197 -1.46 0.73 -6.36
N GLY A 198 -1.31 -0.02 -5.26
CA GLY A 198 -0.87 -1.42 -5.26
C GLY A 198 -1.87 -2.33 -5.97
N CYS A 199 -3.16 -2.18 -5.66
CA CYS A 199 -4.25 -2.95 -6.27
C CYS A 199 -4.31 -2.75 -7.79
N ILE A 200 -4.19 -1.51 -8.29
CA ILE A 200 -4.10 -1.20 -9.73
C ILE A 200 -2.92 -1.93 -10.35
N LYS A 201 -1.72 -1.80 -9.76
CA LYS A 201 -0.50 -2.45 -10.26
C LYS A 201 -0.66 -3.97 -10.33
N GLN A 202 -1.29 -4.59 -9.34
CA GLN A 202 -1.49 -6.04 -9.33
C GLN A 202 -2.49 -6.49 -10.41
N LEU A 203 -3.63 -5.80 -10.54
CA LEU A 203 -4.61 -6.12 -11.58
C LEU A 203 -4.08 -5.86 -12.99
N ALA A 204 -3.29 -4.81 -13.19
CA ALA A 204 -2.70 -4.47 -14.49
C ALA A 204 -1.71 -5.54 -15.01
N ARG A 205 -1.24 -6.46 -14.15
CA ARG A 205 -0.42 -7.62 -14.59
C ARG A 205 -1.24 -8.68 -15.33
N PHE A 206 -2.54 -8.76 -15.04
CA PHE A 206 -3.49 -9.73 -15.58
C PHE A 206 -4.84 -9.06 -15.85
N PRO A 207 -4.91 -8.00 -16.68
CA PRO A 207 -6.09 -7.14 -16.79
C PRO A 207 -7.36 -7.89 -17.20
N GLU A 208 -7.24 -9.04 -17.86
CA GLU A 208 -8.35 -9.90 -18.25
C GLU A 208 -9.18 -10.42 -17.06
N VAL A 209 -8.58 -10.56 -15.87
CA VAL A 209 -9.29 -11.07 -14.69
C VAL A 209 -10.22 -10.04 -14.06
N ALA A 210 -10.07 -8.77 -14.42
CA ALA A 210 -10.87 -7.68 -13.88
C ALA A 210 -12.22 -7.53 -14.59
N VAL A 211 -12.34 -8.02 -15.83
CA VAL A 211 -13.50 -7.79 -16.71
C VAL A 211 -14.79 -8.33 -16.10
N ASP A 212 -14.83 -9.61 -15.74
CA ASP A 212 -16.05 -10.22 -15.18
C ASP A 212 -16.48 -9.56 -13.85
N PRO A 213 -15.58 -9.32 -12.87
CA PRO A 213 -15.93 -8.54 -11.69
C PRO A 213 -16.44 -7.12 -11.98
N ILE A 214 -15.86 -6.41 -12.95
CA ILE A 214 -16.34 -5.06 -13.32
C ILE A 214 -17.78 -5.12 -13.84
N LYS A 215 -18.12 -6.14 -14.64
CA LYS A 215 -19.49 -6.36 -15.13
C LYS A 215 -20.49 -6.55 -14.01
N GLU A 216 -20.09 -7.22 -12.92
CA GLU A 216 -20.93 -7.36 -11.73
C GLU A 216 -21.04 -6.06 -10.93
N ILE A 217 -19.94 -5.31 -10.79
CA ILE A 217 -19.88 -4.11 -9.94
C ILE A 217 -20.68 -2.95 -10.51
N ILE A 218 -20.59 -2.68 -11.82
CA ILE A 218 -21.26 -1.55 -12.48
C ILE A 218 -22.77 -1.49 -12.19
N PRO A 219 -23.57 -2.56 -12.44
CA PRO A 219 -25.00 -2.51 -12.18
C PRO A 219 -25.35 -2.42 -10.69
N GLU A 220 -24.50 -2.95 -9.80
CA GLU A 220 -24.73 -2.95 -8.35
C GLU A 220 -24.44 -1.59 -7.69
N ASN A 221 -23.59 -0.74 -8.30
CA ASN A 221 -23.03 0.46 -7.66
C ASN A 221 -23.27 1.74 -8.48
N ARG A 222 -24.41 1.83 -9.18
CA ARG A 222 -24.78 2.99 -10.02
C ARG A 222 -24.86 4.33 -9.28
N ASN A 223 -24.96 4.29 -7.97
CA ASN A 223 -25.02 5.47 -7.09
C ASN A 223 -23.64 5.94 -6.64
N ASP A 224 -22.55 5.35 -7.14
CA ASP A 224 -21.17 5.71 -6.83
C ASP A 224 -20.41 6.04 -8.14
N PRO A 225 -20.69 7.21 -8.76
CA PRO A 225 -20.12 7.55 -10.05
C PRO A 225 -18.59 7.71 -10.00
N GLU A 226 -18.04 8.14 -8.87
CA GLU A 226 -16.59 8.24 -8.66
C GLU A 226 -15.91 6.87 -8.72
N TRP A 227 -16.44 5.87 -8.00
CA TRP A 227 -15.88 4.52 -8.07
C TRP A 227 -16.00 3.93 -9.49
N LEU A 228 -17.17 4.07 -10.12
CA LEU A 228 -17.38 3.57 -11.49
C LEU A 228 -16.45 4.24 -12.50
N MET A 229 -16.17 5.54 -12.34
CA MET A 229 -15.17 6.24 -13.15
C MET A 229 -13.80 5.57 -13.04
N HIS A 230 -13.33 5.30 -11.82
CA HIS A 230 -12.03 4.65 -11.62
C HIS A 230 -11.96 3.23 -12.22
N LEU A 231 -13.09 2.51 -12.29
CA LEU A 231 -13.14 1.23 -12.99
C LEU A 231 -13.01 1.41 -14.50
N LEU A 232 -13.68 2.40 -15.10
CA LEU A 232 -13.55 2.69 -16.53
C LEU A 232 -12.15 3.19 -16.89
N GLU A 233 -11.53 4.03 -16.07
CA GLU A 233 -10.14 4.45 -16.25
C GLU A 233 -9.18 3.26 -16.26
N PHE A 234 -9.39 2.27 -15.38
CA PHE A 234 -8.59 1.05 -15.39
C PHE A 234 -8.77 0.26 -16.69
N VAL A 235 -10.00 0.12 -17.18
CA VAL A 235 -10.29 -0.54 -18.46
C VAL A 235 -9.59 0.18 -19.61
N GLU A 236 -9.72 1.50 -19.68
CA GLU A 236 -9.10 2.33 -20.73
C GLU A 236 -7.57 2.23 -20.72
N GLN A 237 -6.95 2.22 -19.54
CA GLN A 237 -5.49 2.26 -19.41
C GLN A 237 -4.82 0.89 -19.50
N HIS A 238 -5.50 -0.19 -19.11
CA HIS A 238 -4.86 -1.50 -18.90
C HIS A 238 -5.49 -2.66 -19.66
N VAL A 239 -6.75 -2.57 -20.09
CA VAL A 239 -7.39 -3.65 -20.86
C VAL A 239 -7.25 -3.33 -22.35
N SER A 240 -6.69 -4.26 -23.12
CA SER A 240 -6.58 -4.08 -24.58
C SER A 240 -7.97 -4.06 -25.23
N ILE A 241 -8.19 -3.09 -26.13
CA ILE A 241 -9.42 -3.00 -26.92
C ILE A 241 -9.57 -4.29 -27.74
N GLY A 242 -10.74 -4.90 -27.64
CA GLY A 242 -11.09 -6.12 -28.38
C GLY A 242 -12.14 -6.95 -27.64
N VAL A 243 -12.01 -8.28 -27.71
CA VAL A 243 -13.00 -9.24 -27.16
C VAL A 243 -13.33 -8.99 -25.68
N LEU A 244 -12.37 -8.51 -24.88
CA LEU A 244 -12.61 -8.18 -23.48
C LEU A 244 -13.47 -6.92 -23.31
N TRP A 245 -13.31 -5.92 -24.17
CA TRP A 245 -14.16 -4.73 -24.18
C TRP A 245 -15.55 -5.05 -24.71
N GLU A 246 -15.68 -5.96 -25.69
CA GLU A 246 -16.99 -6.45 -26.15
C GLU A 246 -17.81 -7.06 -25.02
N GLN A 247 -17.16 -7.75 -24.08
CA GLN A 247 -17.84 -8.31 -22.91
C GLN A 247 -18.40 -7.25 -21.96
N LEU A 248 -17.84 -6.03 -21.97
CA LEU A 248 -18.27 -4.89 -21.16
C LEU A 248 -19.26 -3.98 -21.90
N GLU A 249 -19.55 -4.24 -23.18
CA GLU A 249 -20.42 -3.40 -23.99
C GLU A 249 -21.81 -3.16 -23.37
N PRO A 250 -22.50 -4.17 -22.77
CA PRO A 250 -23.78 -3.92 -22.11
C PRO A 250 -23.68 -2.92 -20.98
N GLU A 251 -22.63 -3.01 -20.16
CA GLU A 251 -22.39 -2.12 -19.02
C GLU A 251 -21.95 -0.73 -19.47
N LEU A 252 -21.16 -0.63 -20.54
CA LEU A 252 -20.79 0.66 -21.13
C LEU A 252 -22.02 1.36 -21.76
N VAL A 253 -22.88 0.65 -22.48
CA VAL A 253 -24.15 1.19 -23.03
C VAL A 253 -25.05 1.67 -21.91
N LEU A 254 -25.11 0.89 -20.82
CA LEU A 254 -25.89 1.25 -19.65
C LEU A 254 -25.43 2.58 -19.04
N LEU A 255 -24.12 2.76 -18.85
CA LEU A 255 -23.56 4.00 -18.29
C LEU A 255 -23.68 5.18 -19.26
N ALA A 256 -23.43 4.95 -20.55
CA ALA A 256 -23.51 5.97 -21.60
C ALA A 256 -24.94 6.52 -21.82
N SER A 257 -25.96 5.80 -21.37
CA SER A 257 -27.38 6.15 -21.51
C SER A 257 -27.99 6.73 -20.22
N SER A 258 -27.18 6.96 -19.18
CA SER A 258 -27.66 7.52 -17.91
C SER A 258 -28.05 9.00 -18.06
N GLU A 259 -29.17 9.40 -17.46
CA GLU A 259 -29.51 10.81 -17.33
C GLU A 259 -28.61 11.43 -16.26
N ALA A 260 -27.59 12.18 -16.67
CA ALA A 260 -26.64 12.82 -15.77
C ALA A 260 -27.21 14.13 -15.21
N GLU A 261 -27.58 14.13 -13.93
CA GLU A 261 -28.09 15.32 -13.24
C GLU A 261 -26.96 16.21 -12.67
N ASP A 262 -25.78 15.65 -12.42
CA ASP A 262 -24.60 16.33 -11.87
C ASP A 262 -23.33 16.16 -12.74
N GLU A 263 -22.24 16.81 -12.33
CA GLU A 263 -20.97 16.83 -13.06
C GLU A 263 -20.27 15.47 -13.06
N GLU A 264 -20.24 14.78 -11.91
CA GLU A 264 -19.60 13.45 -11.79
C GLU A 264 -20.28 12.40 -12.67
N ASN A 265 -21.63 12.39 -12.69
CA ASN A 265 -22.38 11.51 -13.58
C ASN A 265 -22.21 11.89 -15.06
N ARG A 266 -21.99 13.17 -15.38
CA ARG A 266 -21.71 13.61 -16.75
C ARG A 266 -20.36 13.08 -17.21
N ASP A 267 -19.31 13.25 -16.41
CA ASP A 267 -17.97 12.78 -16.74
C ASP A 267 -17.98 11.26 -16.94
N LEU A 268 -18.68 10.52 -16.07
CA LEU A 268 -18.84 9.07 -16.19
C LEU A 268 -19.53 8.67 -17.51
N THR A 269 -20.60 9.38 -17.86
CA THR A 269 -21.35 9.18 -19.11
C THR A 269 -20.47 9.44 -20.33
N GLU A 270 -19.74 10.57 -20.34
CA GLU A 270 -18.83 10.94 -21.42
C GLU A 270 -17.69 9.93 -21.58
N THR A 271 -17.15 9.42 -20.47
CA THR A 271 -16.14 8.37 -20.49
C THR A 271 -16.70 7.06 -21.05
N ALA A 272 -17.89 6.63 -20.61
CA ALA A 272 -18.52 5.44 -21.17
C ALA A 272 -18.78 5.58 -22.69
N GLN A 273 -19.24 6.75 -23.15
CA GLN A 273 -19.43 7.05 -24.58
C GLN A 273 -18.13 7.01 -25.36
N ARG A 274 -17.03 7.55 -24.81
CA ARG A 274 -15.69 7.51 -25.41
C ARG A 274 -15.21 6.07 -25.61
N LEU A 275 -15.31 5.23 -24.58
CA LEU A 275 -14.91 3.82 -24.63
C LEU A 275 -15.76 3.02 -25.64
N LEU A 276 -17.08 3.26 -25.70
CA LEU A 276 -17.95 2.67 -26.74
C LEU A 276 -17.53 3.11 -28.15
N GLY A 277 -17.18 4.39 -28.32
CA GLY A 277 -16.69 4.91 -29.60
C GLY A 277 -15.44 4.16 -30.08
N GLN A 278 -14.47 3.97 -29.18
CA GLN A 278 -13.24 3.20 -29.46
C GLN A 278 -13.54 1.73 -29.77
N LEU A 279 -14.44 1.09 -29.03
CA LEU A 279 -14.86 -0.30 -29.29
C LEU A 279 -15.50 -0.44 -30.69
N ASN A 280 -16.37 0.50 -31.06
CA ASN A 280 -17.03 0.51 -32.37
C ASN A 280 -16.05 0.77 -33.51
N GLU A 281 -15.04 1.63 -33.32
CA GLU A 281 -13.93 1.80 -34.26
C GLU A 281 -13.23 0.46 -34.51
N TRP A 282 -12.80 -0.21 -33.44
CA TRP A 282 -12.11 -1.49 -33.51
C TRP A 282 -12.96 -2.58 -34.21
N LYS A 283 -14.25 -2.68 -33.88
CA LYS A 283 -15.17 -3.63 -34.56
C LYS A 283 -15.26 -3.38 -36.07
N ARG A 284 -15.29 -2.11 -36.50
CA ARG A 284 -15.29 -1.74 -37.93
C ARG A 284 -13.99 -2.15 -38.63
N GLU A 285 -12.86 -1.96 -37.97
CA GLU A 285 -11.55 -2.36 -38.50
C GLU A 285 -11.42 -3.89 -38.64
N GLN A 286 -11.99 -4.68 -37.72
CA GLN A 286 -12.01 -6.14 -37.83
C GLN A 286 -12.93 -6.62 -38.96
N GLY A 287 -14.14 -6.06 -39.08
CA GLY A 287 -15.11 -6.45 -40.13
C GLY A 287 -14.74 -6.01 -41.55
N GLY A 288 -13.77 -5.11 -41.72
CA GLY A 288 -13.26 -4.69 -43.02
C GLY A 288 -12.14 -5.59 -43.59
N ASN A 289 -11.71 -6.63 -42.85
CA ASN A 289 -10.65 -7.57 -43.23
C ASN A 289 -11.19 -8.97 -43.62
N GLU A 290 -12.50 -9.14 -43.77
CA GLU A 290 -13.17 -10.33 -44.33
C GLU A 290 -13.51 -10.15 -45.82
#